data_AF-A0AA96N510-F1
#
_entry.id   AF-A0AA96N510-F1
#
_cell.length_a   1.000
_cell.length_b   1.000
_cell.length_c   1.000
_cell.angle_alpha   90.00
_cell.angle_beta   90.00
_cell.angle_gamma   90.00
#
_symmetry.space_group_name_H-M   'P 1'
#
loop_
_entity.id
_entity.type
_entity.pdbx_description
1 polymer ?
#
loop_
_entity_poly.entity_id
_entity_poly.type
_entity_poly.pdbx_seq_one_letter_code
_entity_poly.pdbx_strand_id
1 'polypeptide(L)'
;MSFESRFVASLREQYANDVKRKELTDRAVAFINDRVEKFGESVEDFIPATYGDIQVYSDYPEDELFSEIRIQGHVLGFKRDKNSIEVFKIIGEDRQRIDIISPLVSEGNWVCHEGGFFNDHKFDDYLKVVFEDVIS
;
A
#
# COMPACT_ATOMS: atom_id res chain seq x y z
N MET A 1 17.63 21.24 35.06
CA MET A 1 17.26 19.98 34.38
C MET A 1 18.53 19.27 33.96
N SER A 2 18.72 18.00 34.35
CA SER A 2 19.92 17.21 34.05
C SER A 2 19.88 16.65 32.62
N PHE A 3 21.04 16.34 32.05
CA PHE A 3 21.20 15.68 30.75
C PHE A 3 20.38 14.39 30.66
N GLU A 4 20.38 13.59 31.73
CA GLU A 4 19.59 12.35 31.84
C GLU A 4 18.09 12.60 31.70
N SER A 5 17.55 13.70 32.24
CA SER A 5 16.13 14.04 32.11
C SER A 5 15.73 14.39 30.66
N ARG A 6 16.64 15.02 29.90
CA ARG A 6 16.40 15.33 28.48
C ARG A 6 16.51 14.08 27.60
N PHE A 7 17.47 13.22 27.89
CA PHE A 7 17.67 11.97 27.17
C PHE A 7 16.49 10.99 27.35
N VAL A 8 15.99 10.84 28.57
CA VAL A 8 14.80 10.01 28.83
C VAL A 8 13.55 10.60 28.17
N ALA A 9 13.41 11.93 28.15
CA ALA A 9 12.30 12.59 27.45
C ALA A 9 12.35 12.33 25.94
N SER A 10 13.52 12.45 25.30
CA SER A 10 13.68 12.18 23.87
C SER A 10 13.40 10.73 23.51
N LEU A 11 13.82 9.77 24.35
CA LEU A 11 13.53 8.35 24.12
C LEU A 11 12.02 8.05 24.20
N ARG A 12 11.31 8.66 25.15
CA ARG A 12 9.84 8.51 25.28
C ARG A 12 9.11 9.07 24.07
N GLU A 13 9.53 10.24 23.59
CA GLU A 13 8.96 10.85 22.39
C GLU A 13 9.21 10.01 21.15
N GLN A 14 10.42 9.49 20.98
CA GLN A 14 10.76 8.59 19.88
C GLN A 14 9.91 7.32 19.90
N TYR A 15 9.78 6.68 21.07
CA TYR A 15 8.94 5.49 21.22
C TYR A 15 7.47 5.77 20.89
N ALA A 16 6.92 6.89 21.38
CA ALA A 16 5.54 7.27 21.08
C ALA A 16 5.31 7.51 19.58
N ASN A 17 6.29 8.11 18.89
CA ASN A 17 6.23 8.32 17.45
C ASN A 17 6.32 7.00 16.68
N ASP A 18 7.18 6.06 17.11
CA ASP A 18 7.30 4.74 16.47
C ASP A 18 6.00 3.92 16.63
N VAL A 19 5.37 3.97 17.80
CA VAL A 19 4.06 3.32 18.02
C VAL A 19 2.99 3.93 17.11
N LYS A 20 2.90 5.26 17.03
CA LYS A 20 1.96 5.95 16.13
C LYS A 20 2.20 5.60 14.67
N ARG A 21 3.45 5.55 14.23
CA ARG A 21 3.80 5.15 12.85
C ARG A 21 3.31 3.74 12.56
N LYS A 22 3.53 2.81 13.48
CA LYS A 22 3.07 1.43 13.34
C LYS A 22 1.54 1.36 13.23
N GLU A 23 0.81 2.01 14.12
CA GLU A 23 -0.67 2.06 14.09
C GLU A 23 -1.19 2.65 12.78
N LEU A 24 -0.54 3.71 12.29
CA LEU A 24 -0.85 4.28 10.99
C LEU A 24 -0.57 3.26 9.88
N THR A 25 0.62 2.66 9.81
CA THR A 25 0.91 1.65 8.79
C THR A 25 -0.09 0.49 8.82
N ASP A 26 -0.48 0.00 10.00
CA ASP A 26 -1.48 -1.07 10.15
C ASP A 26 -2.85 -0.65 9.56
N ARG A 27 -3.27 0.59 9.79
CA ARG A 27 -4.50 1.13 9.18
C ARG A 27 -4.42 1.26 7.67
N ALA A 28 -3.27 1.66 7.12
CA ALA A 28 -3.07 1.72 5.68
C ALA A 28 -3.11 0.33 5.04
N VAL A 29 -2.53 -0.68 5.70
CA VAL A 29 -2.64 -2.08 5.28
C VAL A 29 -4.11 -2.53 5.25
N ALA A 30 -4.86 -2.26 6.32
CA ALA A 30 -6.27 -2.62 6.37
C ALA A 30 -7.09 -1.94 5.26
N PHE A 31 -6.81 -0.66 4.97
CA PHE A 31 -7.43 0.04 3.84
C PHE A 31 -7.07 -0.60 2.50
N ILE A 32 -5.80 -0.93 2.26
CA ILE A 32 -5.36 -1.56 1.01
C ILE A 32 -6.06 -2.91 0.82
N ASN A 33 -6.06 -3.76 1.86
CA ASN A 33 -6.70 -5.07 1.79
C ASN A 33 -8.20 -4.95 1.46
N ASP A 34 -8.93 -4.04 2.12
CA ASP A 34 -10.36 -3.78 1.83
C ASP A 34 -10.59 -3.32 0.38
N ARG A 35 -9.70 -2.49 -0.17
CA ARG A 35 -9.83 -2.01 -1.55
C ARG A 35 -9.46 -3.05 -2.59
N VAL A 36 -8.46 -3.86 -2.32
CA VAL A 36 -8.07 -4.99 -3.19
C VAL A 36 -9.19 -6.03 -3.23
N GLU A 37 -9.80 -6.35 -2.08
CA GLU A 37 -10.95 -7.26 -2.01
C GLU A 37 -12.16 -6.70 -2.80
N LYS A 38 -12.54 -5.45 -2.57
CA LYS A 38 -13.62 -4.78 -3.33
C LYS A 38 -13.36 -4.71 -4.83
N PHE A 39 -12.10 -4.49 -5.22
CA PHE A 39 -11.74 -4.53 -6.63
C PHE A 39 -12.02 -5.90 -7.21
N GLY A 40 -11.58 -6.98 -6.55
CA GLY A 40 -11.88 -8.35 -6.96
C GLY A 40 -13.37 -8.61 -7.17
N GLU A 41 -14.21 -8.25 -6.19
CA GLU A 41 -15.67 -8.38 -6.29
C GLU A 41 -16.25 -7.62 -7.50
N SER A 42 -15.77 -6.40 -7.76
CA SER A 42 -16.27 -5.57 -8.85
C SER A 42 -15.84 -6.03 -10.24
N VAL A 43 -14.73 -6.76 -10.31
CA VAL A 43 -14.02 -7.08 -11.55
C VAL A 43 -14.39 -8.47 -12.06
N GLU A 44 -14.66 -9.43 -11.17
CA GLU A 44 -15.19 -10.74 -11.54
C GLU A 44 -16.51 -10.65 -12.35
N ASP A 45 -17.34 -9.64 -12.04
CA ASP A 45 -18.60 -9.40 -12.75
C ASP A 45 -18.44 -8.61 -14.06
N PHE A 46 -17.35 -7.84 -14.21
CA PHE A 46 -17.22 -6.84 -15.27
C PHE A 46 -16.21 -7.18 -16.36
N ILE A 47 -15.14 -7.92 -16.05
CA ILE A 47 -14.10 -8.22 -17.02
C ILE A 47 -14.48 -9.45 -17.85
N PRO A 48 -14.64 -9.32 -19.18
CA PRO A 48 -14.84 -10.47 -20.06
C PRO A 48 -13.73 -11.51 -19.91
N ALA A 49 -14.07 -12.80 -19.91
CA ALA A 49 -13.11 -13.91 -19.80
C ALA A 49 -11.94 -13.88 -20.83
N THR A 50 -12.03 -13.04 -21.86
CA THR A 50 -10.97 -12.78 -22.84
C THR A 50 -9.77 -12.00 -22.28
N TYR A 51 -9.92 -11.31 -21.15
CA TYR A 51 -8.84 -10.54 -20.53
C TYR A 51 -7.98 -11.35 -19.55
N GLY A 52 -8.13 -12.68 -19.56
CA GLY A 52 -7.31 -13.63 -18.81
C GLY A 52 -7.76 -13.88 -17.37
N ASP A 53 -7.03 -14.75 -16.68
CA ASP A 53 -7.32 -15.10 -15.29
C ASP A 53 -6.99 -13.93 -14.36
N ILE A 54 -7.98 -13.49 -13.60
CA ILE A 54 -7.82 -12.49 -12.53
C ILE A 54 -7.47 -13.25 -11.26
N GLN A 55 -6.39 -12.83 -10.60
CA GLN A 55 -6.02 -13.34 -9.28
C GLN A 55 -5.92 -12.16 -8.32
N VAL A 56 -6.74 -12.18 -7.29
CA VAL A 56 -6.79 -11.13 -6.27
C VAL A 56 -6.40 -11.76 -4.95
N TYR A 57 -5.45 -11.13 -4.28
CA TYR A 57 -4.97 -11.60 -3.01
C TYR A 57 -4.88 -10.45 -2.00
N SER A 58 -5.62 -10.60 -0.92
CA SER A 58 -5.64 -9.70 0.22
C SER A 58 -5.16 -10.46 1.45
N ASP A 59 -4.32 -9.81 2.25
CA ASP A 59 -3.94 -10.25 3.60
C ASP A 59 -3.07 -11.52 3.71
N TYR A 60 -1.89 -11.50 3.08
CA TYR A 60 -0.90 -12.56 3.28
C TYR A 60 -0.03 -12.35 4.53
N PRO A 61 0.03 -13.35 5.44
CA PRO A 61 0.84 -13.26 6.66
C PRO A 61 2.35 -13.48 6.43
N GLU A 62 2.78 -14.07 5.31
CA GLU A 62 4.18 -14.51 5.12
C GLU A 62 4.81 -14.20 3.74
N ASP A 63 4.17 -13.40 2.88
CA ASP A 63 4.67 -13.11 1.53
C ASP A 63 5.54 -11.85 1.40
N GLU A 64 6.30 -11.75 0.29
CA GLU A 64 7.02 -10.53 -0.07
C GLU A 64 6.06 -9.36 -0.34
N LEU A 65 4.82 -9.65 -0.76
CA LEU A 65 3.72 -8.72 -0.95
C LEU A 65 2.58 -9.15 -0.03
N PHE A 66 2.09 -8.25 0.83
CA PHE A 66 0.96 -8.58 1.72
C PHE A 66 -0.37 -8.52 0.97
N SER A 67 -0.41 -7.86 -0.19
CA SER A 67 -1.57 -7.81 -1.06
C SER A 67 -1.13 -7.60 -2.51
N GLU A 68 -1.78 -8.27 -3.45
CA GLU A 68 -1.56 -8.06 -4.88
C GLU A 68 -2.83 -8.28 -5.71
N ILE A 69 -2.89 -7.62 -6.86
CA ILE A 69 -3.88 -7.83 -7.91
C ILE A 69 -3.11 -8.24 -9.16
N ARG A 70 -3.53 -9.32 -9.82
CA ARG A 70 -2.91 -9.82 -11.05
C ARG A 70 -3.94 -10.01 -12.16
N ILE A 71 -3.64 -9.45 -13.33
CA ILE A 71 -4.45 -9.59 -14.55
C ILE A 71 -3.50 -9.67 -15.75
N GLN A 72 -3.58 -10.71 -16.59
CA GLN A 72 -2.78 -10.83 -17.82
C GLN A 72 -1.27 -10.52 -17.67
N GLY A 73 -0.66 -11.02 -16.59
CA GLY A 73 0.77 -10.80 -16.31
C GLY A 73 1.13 -9.38 -15.85
N HIS A 74 0.13 -8.52 -15.65
CA HIS A 74 0.26 -7.25 -14.94
C HIS A 74 -0.06 -7.49 -13.47
N VAL A 75 0.75 -6.93 -12.57
CA VAL A 75 0.58 -7.04 -11.12
C VAL A 75 0.68 -5.67 -10.47
N LEU A 76 -0.32 -5.32 -9.67
CA LEU A 76 -0.24 -4.26 -8.67
C LEU A 76 0.05 -4.92 -7.33
N GLY A 77 1.22 -4.69 -6.75
CA GLY A 77 1.68 -5.33 -5.52
C GLY A 77 1.95 -4.33 -4.40
N PHE A 78 1.61 -4.70 -3.17
CA PHE A 78 1.86 -3.91 -1.98
C PHE A 78 2.78 -4.65 -1.00
N LYS A 79 3.91 -4.02 -0.66
CA LYS A 79 4.90 -4.55 0.27
C LYS A 79 4.96 -3.73 1.53
N ARG A 80 4.99 -4.39 2.67
CA ARG A 80 5.18 -3.72 3.95
C ARG A 80 6.67 -3.59 4.24
N ASP A 81 7.11 -2.37 4.55
CA ASP A 81 8.41 -2.08 5.15
C ASP A 81 8.20 -1.54 6.58
N LYS A 82 9.28 -1.39 7.35
CA LYS A 82 9.27 -1.08 8.79
C LYS A 82 8.34 0.07 9.17
N ASN A 83 8.26 1.12 8.34
CA ASN A 83 7.42 2.32 8.58
C ASN A 83 6.75 2.84 7.30
N SER A 84 6.60 2.03 6.27
CA SER A 84 6.04 2.45 4.98
C SER A 84 5.48 1.26 4.23
N ILE A 85 4.72 1.55 3.18
CA ILE A 85 4.23 0.56 2.23
C ILE A 85 4.77 0.93 0.86
N GLU A 86 5.48 0.01 0.22
CA GLU A 86 5.93 0.19 -1.16
C GLU A 86 4.88 -0.35 -2.12
N VAL A 87 4.61 0.41 -3.18
CA VAL A 87 3.66 0.03 -4.22
C VAL A 87 4.44 -0.32 -5.49
N PHE A 88 4.18 -1.49 -6.04
CA PHE A 88 4.85 -2.03 -7.20
C PHE A 88 3.90 -2.24 -8.37
N LYS A 89 4.41 -1.93 -9.56
CA LYS A 89 3.89 -2.38 -10.84
C LYS A 89 4.82 -3.47 -11.37
N ILE A 90 4.27 -4.61 -11.77
CA ILE A 90 5.02 -5.68 -12.44
C ILE A 90 4.33 -5.97 -13.78
N ILE A 91 5.05 -5.89 -14.90
CA ILE A 91 4.55 -6.28 -16.22
C ILE A 91 5.51 -7.31 -16.81
N GLY A 92 5.05 -8.55 -16.97
CA GLY A 92 5.91 -9.63 -17.41
C GLY A 92 7.05 -9.88 -16.42
N GLU A 93 8.29 -9.59 -16.83
CA GLU A 93 9.48 -9.68 -15.95
C GLU A 93 9.89 -8.33 -15.35
N ASP A 94 9.31 -7.22 -15.82
CA ASP A 94 9.69 -5.86 -15.41
C ASP A 94 8.99 -5.47 -14.12
N ARG A 95 9.75 -5.36 -13.03
CA ARG A 95 9.27 -4.86 -11.72
C ARG A 95 9.73 -3.44 -11.48
N GLN A 96 8.77 -2.54 -11.26
CA GLN A 96 9.02 -1.13 -10.95
C GLN A 96 8.25 -0.72 -9.68
N ARG A 97 8.94 -0.06 -8.75
CA ARG A 97 8.27 0.63 -7.64
C ARG A 97 7.68 1.93 -8.16
N ILE A 98 6.37 2.11 -7.99
CA ILE A 98 5.64 3.29 -8.48
C ILE A 98 5.30 4.29 -7.37
N ASP A 99 5.24 3.86 -6.10
CA ASP A 99 5.02 4.79 -4.99
C ASP A 99 5.52 4.24 -3.65
N ILE A 100 5.57 5.11 -2.64
CA ILE A 100 5.83 4.80 -1.23
C ILE A 100 4.81 5.54 -0.39
N ILE A 101 3.98 4.79 0.34
CA ILE A 101 3.01 5.30 1.30
C ILE A 101 3.68 5.34 2.67
N SER A 102 3.81 6.54 3.24
CA SER A 102 4.45 6.77 4.53
C SER A 102 3.50 7.47 5.51
N PRO A 103 3.55 7.14 6.81
CA PRO A 103 2.73 7.79 7.83
C PRO A 103 3.25 9.21 8.14
N LEU A 104 2.36 10.19 8.10
CA LEU A 104 2.60 11.56 8.54
C LEU A 104 2.10 11.71 9.99
N VAL A 105 2.99 11.47 10.95
CA VAL A 105 2.69 11.41 12.40
C VAL A 105 2.08 12.72 12.93
N SER A 106 2.42 13.86 12.34
CA SER A 106 1.92 15.18 12.74
C SER A 106 0.43 15.36 12.49
N GLU A 107 -0.12 14.67 11.48
CA GLU A 107 -1.51 14.86 11.03
C GLU A 107 -2.37 13.60 11.16
N GLY A 108 -1.77 12.45 11.53
CA GLY A 108 -2.48 11.18 11.62
C GLY A 108 -2.91 10.63 10.25
N ASN A 109 -2.26 11.09 9.19
CA ASN A 109 -2.57 10.75 7.80
C ASN A 109 -1.48 9.87 7.18
N TRP A 110 -1.79 9.27 6.03
CA TRP A 110 -0.82 8.57 5.18
C TRP A 110 -0.60 9.36 3.90
N VAL A 111 0.67 9.55 3.55
CA VAL A 111 1.06 10.35 2.40
C VAL A 111 1.85 9.51 1.41
N CYS A 112 1.58 9.76 0.13
CA CYS A 112 2.29 9.18 -1.00
C CYS A 112 3.50 10.05 -1.34
N HIS A 113 4.56 9.45 -1.89
CA HIS A 113 5.79 10.17 -2.20
C HIS A 113 5.60 11.25 -3.26
N GLU A 114 4.67 11.05 -4.19
CA GLU A 114 4.31 12.01 -5.25
C GLU A 114 3.47 13.20 -4.76
N GLY A 115 3.30 13.38 -3.45
CA GLY A 115 2.73 14.61 -2.87
C GLY A 115 1.22 14.60 -2.64
N GLY A 116 0.63 13.44 -2.38
CA GLY A 116 -0.80 13.29 -2.09
C GLY A 116 -1.10 12.49 -0.82
N PHE A 117 -2.35 12.46 -0.41
CA PHE A 117 -2.83 11.53 0.61
C PHE A 117 -3.16 10.18 0.00
N PHE A 118 -2.87 9.12 0.73
CA PHE A 118 -3.37 7.82 0.36
C PHE A 118 -4.87 7.74 0.66
N ASN A 119 -5.66 7.60 -0.41
CA ASN A 119 -7.11 7.59 -0.40
C ASN A 119 -7.64 6.79 -1.60
N ASP A 120 -8.96 6.74 -1.76
CA ASP A 120 -9.63 6.02 -2.84
C ASP A 120 -9.14 6.46 -4.22
N HIS A 121 -9.00 7.77 -4.44
CA HIS A 121 -8.56 8.30 -5.73
C HIS A 121 -7.14 7.84 -6.10
N LYS A 122 -6.21 7.88 -5.13
CA LYS A 122 -4.83 7.44 -5.38
C LYS A 122 -4.75 5.93 -5.61
N PHE A 123 -5.60 5.15 -4.94
CA PHE A 123 -5.71 3.71 -5.22
C PHE A 123 -6.21 3.46 -6.65
N ASP A 124 -7.24 4.17 -7.09
CA ASP A 124 -7.74 4.09 -8.48
C ASP A 124 -6.67 4.50 -9.51
N ASP A 125 -5.82 5.48 -9.17
CA ASP A 125 -4.72 5.89 -10.03
C ASP A 125 -3.66 4.77 -10.15
N TYR A 126 -3.36 4.04 -9.07
CA TYR A 126 -2.47 2.87 -9.16
C TYR A 126 -3.05 1.79 -10.06
N LEU A 127 -4.36 1.51 -9.93
CA LEU A 127 -5.03 0.55 -10.81
C LEU A 127 -4.93 0.96 -12.27
N LYS A 128 -5.20 2.23 -12.60
CA LYS A 128 -5.04 2.74 -13.97
C LYS A 128 -3.60 2.59 -14.46
N VAL A 129 -2.63 3.05 -13.68
CA VAL A 129 -1.21 2.97 -14.05
C VAL A 129 -0.77 1.53 -14.35
N VAL A 130 -1.30 0.53 -13.64
CA VAL A 130 -0.93 -0.87 -13.85
C VAL A 130 -1.75 -1.54 -14.95
N PHE A 131 -3.06 -1.27 -15.03
CA PHE A 131 -4.00 -2.06 -15.83
C PHE A 131 -4.67 -1.31 -16.98
N GLU A 132 -4.28 -0.05 -17.27
CA GLU A 132 -4.84 0.73 -18.39
C GLU A 132 -4.81 -0.05 -19.70
N ASP A 133 -3.69 -0.68 -20.04
CA ASP A 133 -3.51 -1.45 -21.28
C ASP A 133 -4.27 -2.80 -21.30
N VAL A 134 -4.73 -3.26 -20.15
CA VAL A 134 -5.46 -4.54 -20.00
C VAL A 134 -6.97 -4.31 -19.98
N ILE A 135 -7.43 -3.18 -19.45
CA ILE A 135 -8.86 -2.88 -19.25
C ILE A 135 -9.43 -2.01 -20.40
N SER A 136 -8.60 -1.41 -21.26
CA SER A 136 -9.02 -0.63 -22.45
C SER A 136 -9.52 -1.49 -23.60
#